data_AF-A0A6G8FYC2-F1
#
_entry.id   AF-A0A6G8FYC2-F1
#
_cell.length_a   1.000
_cell.length_b   1.000
_cell.length_c   1.000
_cell.angle_alpha   90.00
_cell.angle_beta   90.00
_cell.angle_gamma   90.00
#
_symmetry.space_group_name_H-M   'P 1'
#
loop_
_entity.id
_entity.type
_entity.pdbx_description
1 polymer ?
#
loop_
_entity_poly.entity_id
_entity_poly.type
_entity_poly.pdbx_seq_one_letter_code
_entity_poly.pdbx_strand_id
1 'polypeptide(L)'
;MRPEHYGAALNVLAFVPLGWLGVAWLRRRVLVVVLVLAGFSSTVELLQLLPFLHREATLLDVACNTAGALLGALAGSLVRDEPAGDELVDERRDVGGHHLG
;
A
#
# COMPACT_ATOMS: atom_id res chain seq x y z
N MET A 1 -25.43 -13.92 -0.01
CA MET A 1 -23.97 -13.72 0.01
C MET A 1 -23.37 -14.87 0.81
N ARG A 2 -22.40 -15.62 0.27
CA ARG A 2 -21.84 -16.80 0.95
C ARG A 2 -20.75 -16.38 1.94
N PRO A 3 -20.49 -17.16 3.02
CA PRO A 3 -19.49 -16.83 4.04
C PRO A 3 -18.10 -16.52 3.46
N GLU A 4 -17.69 -17.24 2.41
CA GLU A 4 -16.41 -17.03 1.72
C GLU A 4 -16.22 -15.62 1.13
N HIS A 5 -17.30 -14.92 0.76
CA HIS A 5 -17.20 -13.58 0.18
C HIS A 5 -16.83 -12.52 1.23
N TYR A 6 -17.22 -12.73 2.49
CA TYR A 6 -16.87 -11.83 3.58
C TYR A 6 -15.38 -11.93 3.91
N GLY A 7 -14.83 -13.14 3.95
CA GLY A 7 -13.39 -13.36 4.16
C GLY A 7 -12.54 -12.68 3.09
N ALA A 8 -12.90 -12.90 1.82
CA ALA A 8 -12.22 -12.28 0.68
C ALA A 8 -12.24 -10.73 0.76
N ALA A 9 -13.41 -10.14 1.03
CA ALA A 9 -13.55 -8.69 1.13
C ALA A 9 -12.75 -8.11 2.31
N LEU A 10 -12.79 -8.76 3.48
CA LEU A 10 -12.04 -8.33 4.66
C LEU A 10 -10.52 -8.39 4.43
N ASN A 11 -10.04 -9.43 3.76
CA ASN A 11 -8.63 -9.59 3.40
C ASN A 11 -8.13 -8.47 2.48
N VAL A 12 -8.91 -8.13 1.43
CA VAL A 12 -8.62 -6.96 0.59
C VAL A 12 -8.59 -5.68 1.43
N LEU A 13 -9.66 -5.41 2.18
CA LEU A 13 -9.80 -4.17 2.96
C LEU A 13 -8.71 -4.00 4.02
N ALA A 14 -8.26 -5.09 4.64
CA ALA A 14 -7.19 -5.07 5.63
C ALA A 14 -5.83 -4.69 5.04
N PHE A 15 -5.55 -5.07 3.78
CA PHE A 15 -4.25 -4.83 3.15
C PHE A 15 -4.16 -3.51 2.37
N VAL A 16 -5.28 -2.91 1.98
CA VAL A 16 -5.33 -1.56 1.37
C VAL A 16 -4.58 -0.50 2.22
N PRO A 17 -4.87 -0.30 3.51
CA PRO A 17 -4.16 0.71 4.29
C PRO A 17 -2.66 0.41 4.45
N LEU A 18 -2.27 -0.87 4.49
CA LEU A 18 -0.86 -1.27 4.57
C LEU A 18 -0.11 -0.95 3.28
N GLY A 19 -0.71 -1.24 2.13
CA GLY A 19 -0.15 -0.88 0.82
C GLY A 19 0.01 0.63 0.67
N TRP A 20 -1.03 1.38 1.06
CA TRP A 20 -1.00 2.84 1.04
C TRP A 20 0.10 3.39 1.96
N LEU A 21 0.18 2.93 3.21
CA LEU A 21 1.19 3.36 4.17
C LEU A 21 2.62 3.07 3.67
N GLY A 22 2.84 1.90 3.10
CA GLY A 22 4.16 1.51 2.56
C GLY A 22 4.65 2.44 1.45
N VAL A 23 3.73 2.88 0.59
CA VAL A 23 4.05 3.80 -0.50
C VAL A 23 4.01 5.24 0.00
N ALA A 24 2.85 5.77 0.39
CA ALA A 24 2.64 7.17 0.77
C ALA A 24 3.55 7.64 1.91
N TRP A 25 3.59 6.88 3.01
CA TRP A 25 4.32 7.29 4.21
C TRP A 25 5.78 6.82 4.19
N LEU A 26 6.00 5.52 4.00
CA LEU A 26 7.36 4.95 4.07
C LEU A 26 8.17 5.19 2.78
N ARG A 27 7.54 5.81 1.78
CA ARG A 27 8.17 6.21 0.52
C ARG A 27 8.85 5.03 -0.21
N ARG A 28 8.35 3.80 -0.05
CA ARG A 28 8.87 2.61 -0.73
C ARG A 28 8.22 2.42 -2.10
N ARG A 29 8.92 1.74 -3.01
CA ARG A 29 8.40 1.47 -4.36
C ARG A 29 7.20 0.51 -4.28
N VAL A 30 6.18 0.71 -5.11
CA VAL A 30 4.97 -0.14 -5.18
C VAL A 30 5.33 -1.62 -5.21
N LEU A 31 6.22 -2.03 -6.11
CA LEU A 31 6.61 -3.44 -6.26
C LEU A 31 7.18 -4.02 -4.95
N VAL A 32 8.02 -3.26 -4.24
CA VAL A 32 8.63 -3.73 -2.98
C VAL A 32 7.55 -3.92 -1.91
N VAL A 33 6.63 -2.96 -1.77
CA VAL A 33 5.54 -3.03 -0.79
C VAL A 33 4.63 -4.23 -1.07
N VAL A 34 4.24 -4.43 -2.34
CA VAL A 34 3.37 -5.54 -2.74
C VAL A 34 4.04 -6.89 -2.51
N LEU A 35 5.32 -7.06 -2.87
CA LEU A 35 6.05 -8.31 -2.65
C LEU A 35 6.22 -8.63 -1.16
N VAL A 36 6.53 -7.63 -0.33
CA VAL A 36 6.66 -7.82 1.13
C VAL A 36 5.33 -8.22 1.74
N LEU A 37 4.23 -7.54 1.38
CA LEU A 37 2.91 -7.87 1.92
C LEU A 37 2.38 -9.21 1.40
N ALA A 38 2.65 -9.56 0.14
CA ALA A 38 2.36 -10.89 -0.40
C ALA A 38 3.14 -11.97 0.37
N GLY A 39 4.44 -11.76 0.60
CA GLY A 39 5.27 -12.70 1.38
C GLY A 39 4.81 -12.84 2.83
N PHE A 40 4.43 -11.72 3.47
CA PHE A 40 3.81 -11.75 4.80
C PHE A 40 2.50 -12.54 4.78
N SER A 41 1.61 -12.31 3.81
CA SER A 41 0.36 -13.05 3.67
C SER A 41 0.60 -14.55 3.47
N SER A 42 1.55 -14.93 2.62
CA SER A 42 1.93 -16.34 2.44
C SER A 42 2.51 -16.96 3.71
N THR A 43 3.20 -16.17 4.54
CA THR A 43 3.72 -16.66 5.83
C THR A 43 2.58 -16.92 6.81
N VAL A 44 1.58 -16.03 6.88
CA VAL A 44 0.37 -16.23 7.70
C VAL A 44 -0.40 -17.47 7.27
N GLU A 45 -0.57 -17.65 5.95
CA GLU A 45 -1.18 -18.82 5.35
C GLU A 45 -0.46 -20.12 5.76
N LEU A 46 0.88 -20.15 5.71
CA LEU A 46 1.67 -21.29 6.16
C LEU A 46 1.52 -21.56 7.67
N LEU A 47 1.37 -20.52 8.48
CA LEU A 47 1.11 -20.67 9.91
C LEU A 47 -0.31 -21.21 10.19
N GLN A 48 -1.29 -20.89 9.33
CA GLN A 48 -2.65 -21.41 9.45
C GLN A 48 -2.74 -22.92 9.18
N LEU A 49 -1.76 -23.51 8.50
CA LEU A 49 -1.64 -24.97 8.37
C LEU A 49 -1.34 -25.66 9.71
N LEU A 50 -0.94 -24.91 10.74
CA LEU A 50 -0.73 -25.46 12.07
C LEU A 50 -2.09 -25.89 12.67
N PRO A 51 -2.23 -27.17 13.09
CA PRO A 51 -3.53 -27.76 13.41
C PRO A 51 -4.25 -27.11 14.59
N PHE A 52 -3.54 -26.38 15.45
CA PHE A 52 -4.12 -25.69 16.60
C PHE A 52 -4.76 -24.34 16.26
N LEU A 53 -4.52 -23.77 15.07
CA LEU A 53 -5.10 -22.49 14.65
C LEU A 53 -6.57 -22.59 14.22
N HIS A 54 -7.07 -23.80 13.92
CA HIS A 54 -8.45 -24.04 13.45
C HIS A 54 -8.90 -23.07 12.34
N ARG A 55 -7.97 -22.69 11.46
CA ARG A 55 -8.18 -21.79 10.33
C ARG A 55 -8.00 -22.56 9.04
N GLU A 56 -8.83 -22.26 8.04
CA GLU A 56 -8.65 -22.77 6.70
C GLU A 56 -7.63 -21.89 5.97
N ALA A 57 -6.51 -22.49 5.59
CA ALA A 57 -5.55 -21.88 4.66
C ALA A 57 -6.16 -21.91 3.25
N THR A 58 -6.28 -20.75 2.60
CA THR A 58 -6.70 -20.65 1.21
C THR A 58 -5.83 -19.70 0.38
N LEU A 59 -5.44 -20.15 -0.82
CA LEU A 59 -4.76 -19.31 -1.82
C LEU A 59 -5.57 -18.06 -2.20
N LEU A 60 -6.90 -18.11 -2.02
CA LEU A 60 -7.76 -16.95 -2.23
C LEU A 60 -7.44 -15.83 -1.24
N ASP A 61 -7.07 -16.15 0.01
CA ASP A 61 -6.75 -15.15 1.03
C ASP A 61 -5.46 -14.43 0.69
N VAL A 62 -4.44 -15.17 0.24
CA VAL A 62 -3.18 -14.60 -0.26
C VAL A 62 -3.43 -13.70 -1.48
N ALA A 63 -4.28 -14.13 -2.41
CA ALA A 63 -4.63 -13.34 -3.58
C ALA A 63 -5.39 -12.05 -3.19
N CYS A 64 -6.37 -12.13 -2.29
CA CYS A 64 -7.12 -11.00 -1.78
C CYS A 64 -6.24 -10.00 -1.03
N ASN A 65 -5.37 -10.47 -0.15
CA ASN A 65 -4.40 -9.64 0.57
C ASN A 65 -3.45 -8.93 -0.40
N THR A 66 -2.94 -9.65 -1.40
CA THR A 66 -2.05 -9.09 -2.43
C THR A 66 -2.77 -8.05 -3.29
N ALA A 67 -4.03 -8.29 -3.67
CA ALA A 67 -4.85 -7.33 -4.40
C ALA A 67 -5.10 -6.06 -3.57
N GLY A 68 -5.45 -6.21 -2.28
CA GLY A 68 -5.58 -5.09 -1.34
C GLY A 68 -4.29 -4.27 -1.23
N ALA A 69 -3.14 -4.95 -1.06
CA ALA A 69 -1.83 -4.30 -1.02
C ALA A 69 -1.52 -3.51 -2.28
N LEU A 70 -1.82 -4.08 -3.46
CA LEU A 70 -1.63 -3.40 -4.75
C LEU A 70 -2.53 -2.16 -4.87
N LEU A 71 -3.83 -2.29 -4.58
CA LEU A 71 -4.77 -1.16 -4.62
C LEU A 71 -4.33 -0.03 -3.69
N GLY A 72 -3.97 -0.38 -2.45
CA GLY A 72 -3.43 0.56 -1.47
C GLY A 72 -2.15 1.24 -1.96
N ALA A 73 -1.20 0.47 -2.48
CA ALA A 73 0.08 0.97 -2.97
C ALA A 73 -0.11 1.93 -4.16
N LEU A 74 -1.01 1.61 -5.10
CA LEU A 74 -1.36 2.47 -6.22
C LEU A 74 -2.00 3.78 -5.73
N ALA A 75 -2.97 3.70 -4.81
CA ALA A 75 -3.56 4.89 -4.18
C ALA A 75 -2.50 5.73 -3.45
N GLY A 76 -1.54 5.09 -2.79
CA GLY A 76 -0.43 5.77 -2.11
C GLY A 76 0.50 6.49 -3.07
N SER A 77 0.75 5.94 -4.27
CA SER A 77 1.55 6.62 -5.29
C SER A 77 0.92 7.94 -5.71
N LEU A 78 -0.41 7.98 -5.89
CA LEU A 78 -1.13 9.20 -6.25
C LEU A 78 -0.89 10.34 -5.25
N VAL A 79 -0.75 10.02 -3.95
CA VAL A 79 -0.50 10.99 -2.88
C VAL A 79 0.98 11.36 -2.76
N ARG A 80 1.90 10.47 -3.18
CA ARG A 80 3.35 10.80 -3.18
C ARG A 80 3.77 11.69 -4.33
N ASP A 81 3.10 11.48 -5.46
CA ASP A 81 3.38 12.15 -6.72
C ASP A 81 2.71 13.54 -6.76
N GLU A 82 1.82 13.85 -5.82
CA GLU A 82 1.50 15.23 -5.47
C GLU A 82 2.83 15.93 -5.17
N PRO A 83 3.28 16.84 -6.05
CA PRO A 83 4.46 17.62 -5.74
C PRO A 83 4.12 18.37 -4.45
N ALA A 84 5.09 18.46 -3.54
CA ALA A 84 5.13 19.59 -2.62
C ALA A 84 5.28 20.85 -3.50
N GLY A 85 4.18 21.24 -4.13
CA GLY A 85 4.09 22.25 -5.16
C GLY A 85 4.10 23.60 -4.49
N ASP A 86 4.99 24.44 -5.00
CA ASP A 86 4.88 25.89 -5.12
C ASP A 86 5.78 26.75 -4.21
N GLU A 87 6.21 26.32 -3.02
CA GLU A 87 6.98 27.23 -2.14
C GLU A 87 8.41 27.55 -2.61
N LEU A 88 9.13 26.59 -3.21
CA LEU A 88 10.55 26.80 -3.54
C LEU A 88 10.81 27.45 -4.91
N VAL A 89 9.81 27.50 -5.79
CA VAL A 89 9.93 28.12 -7.12
C VAL A 89 9.52 29.59 -7.09
N ASP A 90 8.66 29.99 -6.14
CA ASP A 90 8.28 31.39 -5.92
C ASP A 90 9.41 32.18 -5.23
N GLU A 91 10.03 31.62 -4.19
CA GLU A 91 11.10 32.28 -3.41
C GLU A 91 12.36 32.60 -4.26
N ARG A 92 12.67 31.77 -5.27
CA ARG A 92 13.80 32.05 -6.18
C ARG A 92 13.48 33.02 -7.31
N ARG A 93 12.20 33.22 -7.65
CA ARG A 93 11.78 34.21 -8.65
C ARG A 93 11.70 35.61 -8.06
N ASP A 94 11.35 35.72 -6.79
CA ASP A 94 11.22 37.02 -6.10
C ASP A 94 12.58 37.66 -5.77
N VAL A 95 13.59 36.84 -5.42
CA VAL A 95 14.94 37.34 -5.05
C VAL A 95 15.77 37.79 -6.27
N GLY A 96 15.46 37.33 -7.48
CA GLY A 96 16.25 37.61 -8.68
C GLY A 96 15.83 38.82 -9.50
N GLY A 97 14.64 39.39 -9.24
CA GLY A 97 14.03 40.40 -10.11
C GLY A 97 14.28 41.87 -9.73
N HIS A 98 14.79 42.14 -8.52
CA HIS A 98 14.73 43.48 -7.92
C HIS A 98 16.05 44.25 -7.77
N HIS A 99 17.15 43.77 -8.36
CA HIS A 99 18.42 44.51 -8.46
C HIS A 99 19.10 44.06 -9.77
N LEU A 100 19.31 44.83 -10.84
CA LEU A 100 19.72 46.23 -10.96
C LEU A 100 19.34 46.73 -12.37
N GLY A 101 18.60 47.85 -12.42
CA GLY A 101 18.54 48.77 -13.56
C GLY A 101 19.40 49.99 -13.30
#